data_AF-A0A6G9HZC2-F1
#
_entry.id   AF-A0A6G9HZC2-F1
#
_cell.length_a   1.000
_cell.length_b   1.000
_cell.length_c   1.000
_cell.angle_alpha   90.00
_cell.angle_beta   90.00
_cell.angle_gamma   90.00
#
_symmetry.space_group_name_H-M   'P 1'
#
loop_
_entity.id
_entity.type
_entity.pdbx_description
1 polymer ?
#
loop_
_entity_poly.entity_id
_entity_poly.type
_entity_poly.pdbx_seq_one_letter_code
_entity_poly.pdbx_strand_id
1 'polypeptide(L)'
;MQNIPSTRQQLITELLTQGVNVINPQQEHVSRHGGAGPSDHQAMNIDGVTVMVPIYTHAAHRSPWQVKHEASGAARLFNNAIPVREISFASKPRFYDRQTADGIPYSHIATLHGTDVLATTILQTCIRYENRAKACQFCAIGQSLAAGRTIARAATAARAFWWKAPSPLKPR
;
A
#
# COMPACT_ATOMS: atom_id res chain seq x y z
N MET A 1 -7.95 17.94 -26.36
CA MET A 1 -9.08 17.72 -25.44
C MET A 1 -8.58 16.84 -24.31
N GLN A 2 -8.40 17.39 -23.11
CA GLN A 2 -8.09 16.57 -21.93
C GLN A 2 -9.42 15.95 -21.46
N ASN A 3 -9.50 14.62 -21.54
CA ASN A 3 -10.71 13.88 -21.20
C ASN A 3 -10.72 13.71 -19.67
N ILE A 4 -11.30 14.68 -18.95
CA ILE A 4 -11.52 14.51 -17.51
C ILE A 4 -12.54 13.37 -17.36
N PRO A 5 -12.23 12.30 -16.60
CA PRO A 5 -13.14 11.17 -16.43
C PRO A 5 -14.52 11.64 -15.99
N SER A 6 -15.57 11.23 -16.71
CA SER A 6 -16.95 11.63 -16.40
C SER A 6 -17.59 10.76 -15.31
N THR A 7 -16.97 9.62 -14.98
CA THR A 7 -17.44 8.70 -13.93
C THR A 7 -16.32 8.32 -12.95
N ARG A 8 -16.72 7.96 -11.72
CA ARG A 8 -15.81 7.43 -10.70
C ARG A 8 -15.04 6.19 -11.18
N GLN A 9 -15.70 5.31 -11.93
CA GLN A 9 -15.12 4.07 -12.45
C GLN A 9 -14.03 4.33 -13.50
N GLN A 10 -14.26 5.29 -14.40
CA GLN A 10 -13.24 5.71 -15.36
C GLN A 10 -12.04 6.31 -14.63
N LEU A 11 -12.27 7.18 -13.64
CA LEU A 11 -11.20 7.75 -12.84
C LEU A 11 -10.38 6.64 -12.15
N ILE A 12 -11.03 5.73 -11.43
CA ILE A 12 -10.36 4.61 -10.76
C ILE A 12 -9.54 3.79 -11.77
N THR A 13 -10.08 3.50 -12.95
CA THR A 13 -9.38 2.75 -14.00
C THR A 13 -8.12 3.49 -14.45
N GLU A 14 -8.20 4.80 -14.68
CA GLU A 14 -7.04 5.60 -15.06
C GLU A 14 -5.98 5.63 -13.97
N LEU A 15 -6.36 5.81 -12.71
CA LEU A 15 -5.40 5.82 -11.59
C LEU A 15 -4.74 4.46 -11.39
N LEU A 16 -5.48 3.35 -11.53
CA LEU A 16 -4.92 2.00 -11.38
C LEU A 16 -4.00 1.60 -12.54
N THR A 17 -4.20 2.17 -13.72
CA THR A 17 -3.40 1.85 -14.92
C THR A 17 -2.20 2.76 -15.10
N GLN A 18 -2.34 4.06 -14.81
CA GLN A 18 -1.30 5.07 -15.00
C GLN A 18 -0.54 5.39 -13.71
N GLY A 19 -1.10 5.06 -12.54
CA GLY A 19 -0.57 5.46 -11.26
C GLY A 19 -0.71 6.96 -10.99
N VAL A 20 -0.14 7.41 -9.88
CA VAL A 20 -0.17 8.81 -9.44
C VAL A 20 1.20 9.27 -9.01
N ASN A 21 1.59 10.46 -9.45
CA ASN A 21 2.75 11.15 -8.93
C ASN A 21 2.38 11.91 -7.65
N VAL A 22 2.91 11.48 -6.51
CA VAL A 22 2.69 12.17 -5.22
C VAL A 22 3.79 13.21 -5.01
N ILE A 23 3.41 14.48 -4.99
CA ILE A 23 4.34 15.62 -4.85
C ILE A 23 4.36 16.03 -3.38
N ASN A 24 5.56 16.15 -2.79
CA ASN A 24 5.79 16.56 -1.40
C ASN A 24 4.97 15.72 -0.39
N PRO A 25 5.28 14.43 -0.23
CA PRO A 25 4.51 13.55 0.64
C PRO A 25 4.59 14.04 2.09
N GLN A 26 3.46 14.47 2.64
CA GLN A 26 3.37 14.98 4.02
C GLN A 26 3.03 13.88 5.04
N GLN A 27 2.52 12.75 4.58
CA GLN A 27 2.23 11.59 5.42
C GLN A 27 3.30 10.52 5.20
N GLU A 28 3.77 9.88 6.27
CA GLU A 28 4.44 8.58 6.16
C GLU A 28 3.47 7.65 5.42
N HIS A 29 3.71 7.44 4.13
CA HIS A 29 2.86 6.58 3.35
C HIS A 29 2.86 5.18 3.96
N VAL A 30 1.69 4.54 4.01
CA VAL A 30 1.57 3.10 4.32
C VAL A 30 1.98 2.28 3.08
N SER A 31 2.91 2.80 2.29
CA SER A 31 3.45 2.19 1.09
C SER A 31 4.89 1.80 1.36
N ARG A 32 5.31 0.69 0.75
CA ARG A 32 6.71 0.27 0.74
C ARG A 32 7.19 0.18 -0.71
N HIS A 33 8.49 0.33 -0.92
CA HIS A 33 9.11 0.06 -2.21
C HIS A 33 9.43 -1.43 -2.40
N GLY A 34 8.81 -2.09 -3.37
CA GLY A 34 9.03 -3.49 -3.73
C GLY A 34 8.71 -4.52 -2.63
N GLY A 35 8.86 -5.81 -2.93
CA GLY A 35 8.56 -6.94 -2.02
C GLY A 35 7.19 -7.56 -2.26
N ALA A 36 6.75 -8.47 -1.39
CA ALA A 36 5.46 -9.16 -1.45
C ALA A 36 4.41 -8.61 -0.48
N GLY A 37 3.15 -8.59 -0.91
CA GLY A 37 2.06 -7.88 -0.23
C GLY A 37 1.90 -6.46 -0.77
N PRO A 38 1.22 -5.55 -0.05
CA PRO A 38 0.97 -4.20 -0.52
C PRO A 38 2.25 -3.36 -0.67
N SER A 39 2.86 -3.36 -1.86
CA SER A 39 3.99 -2.49 -2.23
C SER A 39 3.70 -1.67 -3.46
N ASP A 40 4.47 -0.59 -3.57
CA ASP A 40 4.53 0.32 -4.71
C ASP A 40 3.22 1.05 -4.99
N HIS A 41 2.26 0.92 -4.08
CA HIS A 41 0.97 1.56 -4.13
C HIS A 41 0.60 2.19 -2.79
N GLN A 42 -0.35 3.11 -2.84
CA GLN A 42 -0.93 3.76 -1.68
C GLN A 42 -2.45 3.54 -1.69
N ALA A 43 -3.00 3.22 -0.52
CA ALA A 43 -4.45 3.14 -0.33
C ALA A 43 -5.06 4.54 -0.40
N MET A 44 -5.74 4.84 -1.49
CA MET A 44 -6.38 6.12 -1.76
C MET A 44 -7.90 5.94 -1.73
N ASN A 45 -8.59 6.80 -0.99
CA ASN A 45 -10.05 6.83 -0.92
C ASN A 45 -10.59 7.90 -1.87
N ILE A 46 -11.50 7.47 -2.74
CA ILE A 46 -12.13 8.24 -3.81
C ILE A 46 -13.64 8.04 -3.72
N ASP A 47 -14.38 9.08 -3.34
CA ASP A 47 -15.83 9.05 -3.10
C ASP A 47 -16.30 7.84 -2.27
N GLY A 48 -15.61 7.56 -1.17
CA GLY A 48 -15.92 6.46 -0.26
C GLY A 48 -15.41 5.07 -0.70
N VAL A 49 -14.74 4.97 -1.84
CA VAL A 49 -14.14 3.71 -2.32
C VAL A 49 -12.63 3.76 -2.13
N THR A 50 -12.07 2.78 -1.43
CA THR A 50 -10.61 2.65 -1.26
C THR A 50 -10.02 1.83 -2.40
N VAL A 51 -9.00 2.37 -3.05
CA VAL A 51 -8.28 1.75 -4.16
C VAL A 51 -6.77 1.82 -3.93
N MET A 52 -6.04 0.81 -4.40
CA MET A 52 -4.59 0.69 -4.19
C MET A 52 -3.88 1.25 -5.42
N VAL A 53 -3.59 2.54 -5.39
CA VAL A 53 -3.08 3.28 -6.56
C VAL A 53 -1.55 3.18 -6.61
N PRO A 54 -0.96 2.75 -7.74
CA PRO A 54 0.50 2.72 -7.89
C PRO A 54 1.11 4.13 -7.75
N ILE A 55 2.16 4.27 -6.94
CA ILE A 55 2.86 5.55 -6.72
C ILE A 55 4.37 5.47 -6.93
N TYR A 56 4.95 4.27 -6.94
CA TYR A 56 6.40 4.07 -7.12
C TYR A 56 6.78 3.37 -8.44
N THR A 57 5.83 3.21 -9.35
CA THR A 57 6.10 2.66 -10.67
C THR A 57 6.62 3.74 -11.61
N HIS A 58 7.35 3.32 -12.64
CA HIS A 58 7.80 4.24 -13.70
C HIS A 58 6.64 4.94 -14.42
N ALA A 59 5.48 4.28 -14.53
CA ALA A 59 4.25 4.90 -15.03
C ALA A 59 3.76 6.00 -14.08
N ALA A 60 3.68 5.71 -12.77
CA ALA A 60 3.24 6.67 -11.76
C ALA A 60 4.10 7.95 -11.76
N HIS A 61 5.43 7.83 -11.87
CA HIS A 61 6.33 8.98 -11.91
C HIS A 61 6.08 9.92 -13.11
N ARG A 62 5.60 9.39 -14.23
CA ARG A 62 5.28 10.16 -15.45
C ARG A 62 3.79 10.37 -15.64
N SER A 63 2.99 10.02 -14.64
CA SER A 63 1.54 10.08 -14.72
C SER A 63 1.07 11.53 -14.88
N PRO A 64 0.07 11.81 -15.73
CA PRO A 64 -0.60 13.10 -15.74
C PRO A 64 -1.34 13.35 -14.42
N TRP A 65 -1.61 12.28 -13.66
CA TRP A 65 -2.28 12.32 -12.38
C TRP A 65 -1.31 12.66 -11.25
N GLN A 66 -1.59 13.76 -10.55
CA GLN A 66 -0.75 14.27 -9.49
C GLN A 66 -1.55 14.45 -8.21
N VAL A 67 -0.93 14.17 -7.07
CA VAL A 67 -1.49 14.52 -5.77
C VAL A 67 -0.67 15.64 -5.15
N LYS A 68 -1.38 16.63 -4.63
CA LYS A 68 -0.81 17.70 -3.81
C LYS A 68 -1.49 17.71 -2.45
N HIS A 69 -0.68 17.87 -1.40
CA HIS A 69 -1.16 18.13 -0.05
C HIS A 69 -1.36 19.63 0.13
N GLU A 70 -2.55 20.03 0.56
CA GLU A 70 -2.89 21.40 0.92
C GLU A 70 -2.46 21.70 2.36
N ALA A 71 -2.29 22.98 2.69
CA ALA A 71 -1.91 23.40 4.04
C ALA A 71 -2.94 22.98 5.11
N SER A 72 -4.19 22.73 4.72
CA SER A 72 -5.25 22.18 5.58
C SER A 72 -5.04 20.71 5.97
N GLY A 73 -4.07 20.03 5.36
CA GLY A 73 -3.86 18.58 5.49
C GLY A 73 -4.71 17.76 4.51
N ALA A 74 -5.60 18.38 3.74
CA ALA A 74 -6.35 17.72 2.68
C ALA A 74 -5.44 17.34 1.51
N ALA A 75 -5.76 16.24 0.82
CA ALA A 75 -5.08 15.85 -0.41
C ALA A 75 -6.02 16.06 -1.60
N ARG A 76 -5.50 16.68 -2.67
CA ARG A 76 -6.26 16.94 -3.88
C ARG A 76 -5.58 16.30 -5.09
N LEU A 77 -6.41 15.65 -5.90
CA LEU A 77 -6.02 15.01 -7.15
C LEU A 77 -6.12 16.01 -8.30
N PHE A 78 -5.09 16.01 -9.14
CA PHE A 78 -4.97 16.84 -10.33
C PHE A 78 -4.72 15.97 -11.56
N ASN A 79 -5.18 16.43 -12.72
CA ASN A 79 -4.78 15.92 -14.04
C ASN A 79 -4.13 17.07 -14.80
N ASN A 80 -2.83 16.97 -15.13
CA ASN A 80 -2.09 18.03 -15.82
C ASN A 80 -2.27 19.43 -15.18
N ALA A 81 -2.16 19.50 -13.86
CA ALA A 81 -2.36 20.70 -13.03
C ALA A 81 -3.80 21.24 -12.92
N ILE A 82 -4.79 20.62 -13.57
CA ILE A 82 -6.21 20.95 -13.36
C ILE A 82 -6.72 20.18 -12.13
N PRO A 83 -7.31 20.86 -11.12
CA PRO A 83 -7.88 20.19 -9.97
C PRO A 83 -9.09 19.34 -10.40
N VAL A 84 -9.11 18.08 -9.96
CA VAL A 84 -10.18 17.13 -10.31
C VAL A 84 -11.07 16.87 -9.11
N ARG A 85 -10.50 16.51 -7.95
CA ARG A 85 -11.26 16.24 -6.72
C ARG A 85 -10.39 16.12 -5.49
N GLU A 86 -11.04 16.19 -4.33
CA GLU A 86 -10.45 15.81 -3.06
C GLU A 86 -10.39 14.29 -2.91
N ILE A 87 -9.33 13.83 -2.26
CA ILE A 87 -9.07 12.43 -1.94
C ILE A 87 -8.54 12.34 -0.50
N SER A 88 -8.57 11.14 0.05
CA SER A 88 -7.87 10.86 1.30
C SER A 88 -7.05 9.59 1.19
N PHE A 89 -6.17 9.37 2.16
CA PHE A 89 -5.30 8.20 2.22
C PHE A 89 -5.61 7.38 3.46
N ALA A 90 -5.33 6.07 3.39
CA ALA A 90 -5.33 5.26 4.59
C ALA A 90 -4.28 5.79 5.57
N SER A 91 -4.69 5.94 6.83
CA SER A 91 -3.79 6.34 7.91
C SER A 91 -2.89 5.18 8.31
N LYS A 92 -1.70 5.50 8.86
CA LYS A 92 -0.81 4.51 9.46
C LYS A 92 -1.55 3.73 10.55
N PRO A 93 -1.65 2.40 10.46
CA PRO A 93 -2.38 1.62 11.45
C PRO A 93 -1.61 1.58 12.76
N ARG A 94 -2.31 1.69 13.89
CA ARG A 94 -1.71 1.75 15.24
C ARG A 94 -0.87 0.54 15.60
N PHE A 95 -1.12 -0.60 14.96
CA PHE A 95 -0.39 -1.83 15.25
C PHE A 95 1.03 -1.81 14.67
N TYR A 96 1.36 -0.95 13.71
CA TYR A 96 2.73 -0.81 13.20
C TYR A 96 3.72 -0.34 14.26
N ASP A 97 3.23 0.38 15.28
CA ASP A 97 4.03 0.85 16.41
C ASP A 97 4.16 -0.21 17.54
N ARG A 98 3.83 -1.48 17.26
CA ARG A 98 3.80 -2.58 18.25
C ARG A 98 4.66 -3.77 17.80
N GLN A 99 4.97 -4.63 18.77
CA GLN A 99 5.74 -5.85 18.57
C GLN A 99 5.23 -7.01 19.45
N THR A 100 5.62 -8.24 19.11
CA THR A 100 5.38 -9.43 19.95
C THR A 100 6.21 -9.38 21.23
N ALA A 101 5.94 -10.30 22.16
CA ALA A 101 6.78 -10.47 23.36
C ALA A 101 8.24 -10.80 23.01
N ASP A 102 8.46 -11.49 21.90
CA ASP A 102 9.79 -11.87 21.39
C ASP A 102 10.44 -10.75 20.54
N GLY A 103 9.86 -9.54 20.53
CA GLY A 103 10.42 -8.38 19.85
C GLY A 103 10.16 -8.31 18.34
N ILE A 104 9.29 -9.15 17.79
CA ILE A 104 8.97 -9.13 16.35
C ILE A 104 8.02 -7.97 16.06
N PRO A 105 8.38 -7.00 15.20
CA PRO A 105 7.47 -5.92 14.82
C PRO A 105 6.21 -6.47 14.17
N TYR A 106 5.04 -5.95 14.54
CA TYR A 106 3.79 -6.43 13.94
C TYR A 106 3.69 -6.13 12.44
N SER A 107 4.36 -5.08 11.96
CA SER A 107 4.51 -4.79 10.53
C SER A 107 5.24 -5.90 9.76
N HIS A 108 6.04 -6.74 10.42
CA HIS A 108 6.71 -7.89 9.81
C HIS A 108 5.78 -9.12 9.67
N ILE A 109 4.64 -9.10 10.38
CA ILE A 109 3.65 -10.19 10.46
C ILE A 109 2.44 -9.89 9.58
N ALA A 110 1.92 -8.67 9.63
CA ALA A 110 0.77 -8.23 8.87
C ALA A 110 0.95 -6.80 8.36
N THR A 111 0.40 -6.52 7.19
CA THR A 111 0.40 -5.20 6.56
C THR A 111 -1.02 -4.78 6.24
N LEU A 112 -1.33 -3.50 6.39
CA LEU A 112 -2.60 -2.93 5.95
C LEU A 112 -2.65 -2.85 4.41
N HIS A 113 -3.73 -3.33 3.82
CA HIS A 113 -4.00 -3.30 2.38
C HIS A 113 -5.34 -2.59 2.13
N GLY A 114 -5.33 -1.26 2.10
CA GLY A 114 -6.55 -0.46 2.04
C GLY A 114 -6.77 0.25 3.37
N THR A 115 -8.00 0.23 3.89
CA THR A 115 -8.38 0.86 5.17
C THR A 115 -8.79 -0.16 6.22
N ASP A 116 -9.31 -1.31 5.80
CA ASP A 116 -9.91 -2.32 6.66
C ASP A 116 -9.50 -3.77 6.32
N VAL A 117 -8.54 -3.96 5.42
CA VAL A 117 -8.03 -5.30 5.05
C VAL A 117 -6.60 -5.47 5.50
N LEU A 118 -6.31 -6.60 6.14
CA LEU A 118 -4.95 -7.00 6.53
C LEU A 118 -4.46 -8.14 5.65
N ALA A 119 -3.24 -8.00 5.15
CA ALA A 119 -2.53 -9.05 4.44
C ALA A 119 -1.42 -9.63 5.34
N THR A 120 -1.31 -10.95 5.40
CA THR A 120 -0.25 -11.66 6.11
C THR A 120 0.31 -12.78 5.23
N THR A 121 1.59 -13.09 5.39
CA THR A 121 2.24 -14.22 4.73
C THR A 121 2.80 -15.13 5.81
N ILE A 122 2.23 -16.33 5.94
CA ILE A 122 2.61 -17.26 7.00
C ILE A 122 3.99 -17.88 6.74
N LEU A 123 4.35 -18.07 5.47
CA LEU A 123 5.64 -18.60 5.02
C LEU A 123 6.19 -17.72 3.90
N GLN A 124 7.37 -17.13 4.13
CA GLN A 124 8.02 -16.22 3.17
C GLN A 124 8.92 -16.94 2.17
N THR A 125 8.96 -18.27 2.21
CA THR A 125 9.68 -19.11 1.25
C THR A 125 8.70 -19.85 0.36
N CYS A 126 9.11 -20.07 -0.89
CA CYS A 126 8.29 -20.76 -1.89
C CYS A 126 9.20 -21.55 -2.82
N ILE A 127 8.95 -22.85 -2.93
CA ILE A 127 9.74 -23.78 -3.75
C ILE A 127 9.86 -23.34 -5.22
N ARG A 128 8.86 -22.61 -5.72
CA ARG A 128 8.88 -22.07 -7.09
C ARG A 128 9.72 -20.80 -7.17
N TYR A 129 9.66 -19.95 -6.14
CA TYR A 129 10.41 -18.69 -6.10
C TYR A 129 11.92 -18.95 -6.05
N GLU A 130 12.34 -20.00 -5.36
CA GLU A 130 13.75 -20.42 -5.23
C GLU A 130 14.36 -20.93 -6.54
N ASN A 131 13.53 -21.33 -7.52
CA ASN A 131 13.99 -21.76 -8.83
C ASN A 131 13.57 -20.75 -9.90
N ARG A 132 14.53 -20.00 -10.46
CA ARG A 132 14.24 -18.94 -11.44
C ARG A 132 13.47 -19.43 -12.68
N ALA A 133 13.66 -20.68 -13.10
CA ALA A 133 12.93 -21.28 -14.22
C ALA A 133 11.44 -21.57 -13.91
N LYS A 134 11.07 -21.64 -12.63
CA LYS A 134 9.70 -21.96 -12.16
C LYS A 134 9.02 -20.79 -11.43
N ALA A 135 9.80 -19.76 -11.09
CA ALA A 135 9.35 -18.60 -10.36
C ALA A 135 8.26 -17.86 -11.14
N CYS A 136 7.18 -17.52 -10.44
CA CYS A 136 6.15 -16.66 -11.01
C CYS A 136 6.75 -15.29 -11.31
N GLN A 137 6.52 -14.76 -12.51
CA GLN A 137 7.11 -13.48 -12.96
C GLN A 137 6.65 -12.28 -12.11
N PHE A 138 5.53 -12.41 -11.40
CA PHE A 138 4.95 -11.37 -10.56
C PHE A 138 5.28 -11.52 -9.06
N CYS A 139 5.85 -12.66 -8.64
CA CYS A 139 6.02 -12.95 -7.22
C CYS A 139 7.29 -12.28 -6.68
N ALA A 140 7.22 -11.73 -5.47
CA ALA A 140 8.33 -11.09 -4.78
C ALA A 140 8.45 -11.57 -3.32
N ILE A 141 8.01 -12.80 -3.03
CA ILE A 141 7.91 -13.33 -1.65
C ILE A 141 9.26 -13.30 -0.92
N GLY A 142 10.32 -13.79 -1.57
CA GLY A 142 11.67 -13.79 -0.99
C GLY A 142 12.32 -12.40 -0.90
N GLN A 143 11.89 -11.40 -1.68
CA GLN A 143 12.47 -10.05 -1.63
C GLN A 143 12.19 -9.36 -0.30
N SER A 144 11.02 -9.60 0.30
CA SER A 144 10.67 -8.99 1.59
C SER A 144 11.55 -9.54 2.71
N LEU A 145 11.80 -10.86 2.68
CA LEU A 145 12.65 -11.55 3.65
C LEU A 145 14.11 -11.14 3.50
N ALA A 146 14.62 -11.10 2.26
CA ALA A 146 15.99 -10.66 1.97
C ALA A 146 16.25 -9.21 2.41
N ALA A 147 15.22 -8.35 2.34
CA ALA A 147 15.30 -6.97 2.80
C ALA A 147 15.03 -6.79 4.30
N GLY A 148 14.89 -7.87 5.08
CA GLY A 148 14.68 -7.81 6.53
C GLY A 148 13.33 -7.22 6.97
N ARG A 149 12.34 -7.14 6.08
CA ARG A 149 11.03 -6.50 6.32
C ARG A 149 9.96 -7.45 6.84
N THR A 150 10.30 -8.72 7.01
CA THR A 150 9.39 -9.80 7.43
C THR A 150 10.20 -10.94 8.06
N ILE A 151 9.50 -11.98 8.52
CA ILE A 151 10.08 -13.19 9.11
C ILE A 151 9.79 -14.41 8.25
N ALA A 152 10.69 -15.41 8.25
CA ALA A 152 10.56 -16.59 7.40
C ALA A 152 9.27 -17.40 7.64
N ARG A 153 8.86 -17.52 8.92
CA ARG A 153 7.64 -18.22 9.34
C ARG A 153 6.93 -17.42 10.43
N ALA A 154 5.69 -17.02 10.15
CA ALA A 154 4.91 -16.14 11.02
C ALA A 154 3.79 -16.83 11.81
N ALA A 155 3.61 -18.15 11.73
CA ALA A 155 2.43 -18.82 12.31
C ALA A 155 2.16 -18.50 13.80
N THR A 156 3.17 -18.62 14.65
CA THR A 156 3.07 -18.32 16.10
C THR A 156 2.88 -16.82 16.35
N ALA A 157 3.66 -15.99 15.65
CA ALA A 157 3.61 -14.54 15.75
C ALA A 157 2.26 -13.97 15.27
N ALA A 158 1.69 -14.53 14.20
CA ALA A 158 0.39 -14.18 13.67
C ALA A 158 -0.72 -14.48 14.69
N ARG A 159 -0.68 -15.66 15.35
CA ARG A 159 -1.65 -15.98 16.41
C ARG A 159 -1.61 -14.94 17.53
N ALA A 160 -0.42 -14.53 17.97
CA ALA A 160 -0.27 -13.48 18.99
C ALA A 160 -0.81 -12.12 18.49
N PHE A 161 -0.53 -11.77 17.24
CA PHE A 161 -1.03 -10.56 16.59
C PHE A 161 -2.57 -10.52 16.57
N TRP A 162 -3.21 -11.56 16.04
CA TRP A 162 -4.68 -11.61 15.89
C TRP A 162 -5.42 -11.61 17.23
N TRP A 163 -4.83 -12.21 18.27
CA TRP A 163 -5.46 -12.26 19.60
C TRP A 163 -5.30 -10.96 20.40
N LYS A 164 -4.20 -10.22 20.20
CA LYS A 164 -3.83 -9.07 21.04
C LYS A 164 -4.00 -7.71 20.37
N ALA A 165 -4.21 -7.65 19.05
CA ALA A 165 -4.42 -6.39 18.37
C ALA A 165 -5.86 -5.90 18.61
N PRO A 166 -6.10 -4.80 19.37
CA PRO A 166 -7.42 -4.17 19.39
C PRO A 166 -7.78 -3.79 17.96
N SER A 167 -9.05 -4.01 17.55
CA SER A 167 -9.58 -3.82 16.18
C SER A 167 -8.57 -3.11 15.26
N PRO A 168 -7.72 -3.86 14.52
CA PRO A 168 -6.42 -3.38 14.02
C PRO A 168 -6.50 -2.26 12.97
N LEU A 169 -7.71 -1.80 12.69
CA LEU A 169 -8.11 -0.97 11.56
C LEU A 169 -8.66 0.40 11.97
N LYS A 170 -8.77 0.71 13.28
CA LYS A 170 -9.18 2.07 13.68
C LYS A 170 -8.05 3.06 13.38
N PRO A 171 -8.27 4.09 12.53
CA PRO A 171 -7.31 5.17 12.35
C PRO A 171 -7.10 5.93 13.67
N ARG A 172 -6.00 6.69 13.76
CA ARG A 172 -5.75 7.60 14.89
C ARG A 172 -6.84 8.66 14.98
#